data_AF-A0A6P6PN85-F1
#
_entry.id   AF-A0A6P6PN85-F1
#
_cell.length_a   1.000
_cell.length_b   1.000
_cell.length_c   1.000
_cell.angle_alpha   90.00
_cell.angle_beta   90.00
_cell.angle_gamma   90.00
#
_symmetry.space_group_name_H-M   'P 1'
#
loop_
_entity.id
_entity.type
_entity.pdbx_description
1 polymer ?
#
loop_
_entity_poly.entity_id
_entity_poly.type
_entity_poly.pdbx_seq_one_letter_code
_entity_poly.pdbx_strand_id
1 'polypeptide(L)'
;MEESIGAVHKKEKRPKPVLRVDPDEHVIRGQTVILTCDIQETYVSIWSYIWSKDDSQIDVSQSQEYRISSVNESHTGRYSCTGRETGGSRSSHTSDTVTLTLSAPSSMVKLLSSMLAASLYLLVSIILGVKFYRAHVQTGQYAVTEE
;
A
#
# COMPACT_ATOMS: atom_id res chain seq x y z
N MET A 1 9.95 30.07 57.29
CA MET A 1 10.21 28.67 56.94
C MET A 1 8.89 28.09 56.49
N GLU A 2 8.66 28.05 55.20
CA GLU A 2 7.91 26.96 54.54
C GLU A 2 8.33 27.01 53.08
N GLU A 3 9.04 25.97 52.66
CA GLU A 3 9.62 25.82 51.34
C GLU A 3 8.53 25.60 50.31
N SER A 4 8.57 26.39 49.25
CA SER A 4 7.77 26.19 48.06
C SER A 4 8.35 25.02 47.26
N ILE A 5 7.82 23.81 47.45
CA ILE A 5 8.23 22.64 46.67
C ILE A 5 7.58 22.76 45.29
N GLY A 6 8.34 23.29 44.34
CA GLY A 6 7.98 23.28 42.92
C GLY A 6 7.77 21.84 42.47
N ALA A 7 6.54 21.52 42.06
CA ALA A 7 6.23 20.26 41.42
C ALA A 7 7.03 20.18 40.11
N VAL A 8 8.19 19.52 40.15
CA VAL A 8 8.95 19.18 38.96
C VAL A 8 8.06 18.30 38.09
N HIS A 9 7.48 18.89 37.04
CA HIS A 9 6.86 18.16 35.95
C HIS A 9 7.95 17.38 35.24
N LYS A 10 8.26 16.18 35.74
CA LYS A 10 9.13 15.24 35.04
C LYS A 10 8.38 14.85 33.76
N LYS A 11 8.75 15.44 32.64
CA LYS A 11 8.19 15.12 31.32
C LYS A 11 8.52 13.66 31.02
N GLU A 12 7.56 12.77 31.25
CA GLU A 12 7.74 11.35 31.03
C GLU A 12 7.99 11.11 29.54
N LYS A 13 9.17 10.57 29.22
CA LYS A 13 9.58 10.30 27.84
C LYS A 13 8.84 9.03 27.39
N ARG A 14 7.81 9.20 26.56
CA ARG A 14 7.02 8.08 26.03
C ARG A 14 7.80 7.35 24.94
N PRO A 15 7.78 6.01 24.89
CA PRO A 15 8.43 5.27 23.81
C PRO A 15 7.72 5.52 22.48
N LYS A 16 8.45 5.51 21.36
CA LYS A 16 7.88 5.56 20.00
C LYS A 16 7.85 4.14 19.43
N PRO A 17 6.67 3.57 19.11
CA PRO A 17 6.59 2.25 18.51
C PRO A 17 7.18 2.21 17.10
N VAL A 18 7.69 1.05 16.70
CA VAL A 18 8.10 0.74 15.33
C VAL A 18 7.12 -0.27 14.74
N LEU A 19 6.37 0.17 13.73
CA LEU A 19 5.45 -0.70 12.99
C LEU A 19 6.20 -1.40 11.86
N ARG A 20 6.13 -2.73 11.82
CA ARG A 20 6.71 -3.58 10.77
C ARG A 20 5.61 -4.38 10.08
N VAL A 21 5.84 -4.73 8.82
CA VAL A 21 4.92 -5.54 8.02
C VAL A 21 5.68 -6.72 7.44
N ASP A 22 5.08 -7.91 7.56
CA ASP A 22 5.55 -9.14 6.92
C ASP A 22 4.45 -9.70 5.99
N PRO A 23 4.78 -10.08 4.75
CA PRO A 23 6.12 -10.02 4.14
C PRO A 23 6.52 -8.62 3.64
N ASP A 24 5.58 -7.81 3.17
CA ASP A 24 5.82 -6.44 2.72
C ASP A 24 4.50 -5.63 2.59
N GLU A 25 4.60 -4.34 2.24
CA GLU A 25 3.49 -3.40 2.15
C GLU A 25 2.63 -3.53 0.86
N HIS A 26 3.17 -4.18 -0.18
CA HIS A 26 2.57 -4.40 -1.49
C HIS A 26 1.99 -5.81 -1.61
N VAL A 27 0.78 -5.96 -1.09
CA VAL A 27 0.16 -7.24 -0.82
C VAL A 27 -0.69 -7.74 -1.99
N ILE A 28 -0.83 -9.06 -2.12
CA ILE A 28 -1.67 -9.69 -3.16
C ILE A 28 -2.96 -10.18 -2.51
N ARG A 29 -4.08 -10.15 -3.25
CA ARG A 29 -5.36 -10.70 -2.78
C ARG A 29 -5.20 -12.15 -2.32
N GLY A 30 -5.73 -12.47 -1.15
CA GLY A 30 -5.64 -13.81 -0.54
C GLY A 30 -4.35 -14.08 0.24
N GLN A 31 -3.36 -13.18 0.18
CA GLN A 31 -2.13 -13.30 0.97
C GLN A 31 -2.42 -13.10 2.47
N THR A 32 -1.64 -13.77 3.31
CA THR A 32 -1.59 -13.48 4.75
C THR A 32 -0.54 -12.41 5.02
N VAL A 33 -0.91 -11.40 5.80
CA VAL A 33 -0.03 -10.29 6.21
C VAL A 33 -0.06 -10.15 7.72
N ILE A 34 1.09 -9.91 8.32
CA ILE A 34 1.23 -9.69 9.76
C ILE A 34 1.84 -8.32 9.99
N LEU A 35 1.11 -7.45 10.68
CA LEU A 35 1.64 -6.19 11.19
C LEU A 35 2.14 -6.40 12.61
N THR A 36 3.38 -5.98 12.90
CA THR A 36 3.99 -6.10 14.23
C THR A 36 4.30 -4.72 14.79
N CYS A 37 3.79 -4.43 15.99
CA CYS A 37 4.03 -3.18 16.70
C CYS A 37 5.09 -3.38 17.79
N ASP A 38 6.33 -2.95 17.54
CA ASP A 38 7.43 -3.08 18.48
C ASP A 38 7.53 -1.84 19.38
N ILE A 39 7.32 -2.00 20.68
CA ILE A 39 7.44 -0.91 21.67
C ILE A 39 8.63 -1.19 22.58
N GLN A 40 9.76 -0.53 22.30
CA GLN A 40 10.98 -0.70 23.09
C GLN A 40 10.89 0.09 24.39
N GLU A 41 10.45 -0.57 25.46
CA GLU A 41 10.37 -0.03 26.81
C GLU A 41 10.60 -1.15 27.83
N THR A 42 11.52 -0.94 28.75
CA THR A 42 11.91 -1.94 29.77
C THR A 42 11.05 -1.86 31.02
N TYR A 43 10.41 -0.72 31.27
CA TYR A 43 9.65 -0.49 32.51
C TYR A 43 8.15 -0.83 32.41
N VAL A 44 7.62 -1.20 31.23
CA VAL A 44 6.25 -1.72 31.08
C VAL A 44 6.32 -3.22 30.83
N SER A 45 5.66 -4.00 31.68
CA SER A 45 5.60 -5.45 31.53
C SER A 45 4.57 -5.91 30.50
N ILE A 46 3.43 -5.22 30.39
CA ILE A 46 2.31 -5.61 29.51
C ILE A 46 1.71 -4.38 28.82
N TRP A 47 1.77 -4.38 27.49
CA TRP A 47 1.11 -3.41 26.63
C TRP A 47 -0.24 -3.93 26.13
N SER A 48 -1.23 -3.04 26.09
CA SER A 48 -2.41 -3.15 25.25
C SER A 48 -2.13 -2.36 23.97
N TYR A 49 -2.03 -3.08 22.87
CA TYR A 49 -1.81 -2.56 21.52
C TYR A 49 -3.13 -2.11 20.92
N ILE A 50 -3.15 -0.88 20.43
CA ILE A 50 -4.29 -0.27 19.77
C ILE A 50 -3.90 -0.07 18.31
N TRP A 51 -4.64 -0.71 17.42
CA TRP A 51 -4.42 -0.68 15.99
C TRP A 51 -5.36 0.32 15.34
N SER A 52 -4.80 1.18 14.50
CA SER A 52 -5.56 2.17 13.75
C SER A 52 -5.32 2.01 12.25
N LYS A 53 -6.39 2.09 11.47
CA LYS A 53 -6.38 2.13 10.01
C LYS A 53 -7.15 3.36 9.54
N ASP A 54 -6.53 4.16 8.69
CA ASP A 54 -7.12 5.39 8.14
C ASP A 54 -7.65 6.31 9.27
N ASP A 55 -6.79 6.54 10.27
CA ASP A 55 -7.04 7.34 11.48
C ASP A 55 -8.17 6.83 12.39
N SER A 56 -8.72 5.64 12.11
CA SER A 56 -9.78 5.01 12.89
C SER A 56 -9.26 3.78 13.63
N GLN A 57 -9.62 3.63 14.90
CA GLN A 57 -9.29 2.42 15.67
C GLN A 57 -10.03 1.21 15.07
N ILE A 58 -9.28 0.14 14.77
CA ILE A 58 -9.82 -1.09 14.19
C ILE A 58 -9.72 -2.30 15.13
N ASP A 59 -8.78 -2.28 16.07
CA ASP A 59 -8.58 -3.39 17.00
C ASP A 59 -7.84 -2.95 18.27
N VAL A 60 -8.07 -3.69 19.37
CA VAL A 60 -7.35 -3.54 20.64
C VAL A 60 -7.02 -4.92 21.18
N SER A 61 -5.74 -5.20 21.38
CA SER A 61 -5.27 -6.53 21.75
C SER A 61 -4.06 -6.47 22.70
N GLN A 62 -3.79 -7.55 23.42
CA GLN A 62 -2.51 -7.74 24.12
C GLN A 62 -1.44 -8.33 23.22
N SER A 63 -1.82 -8.77 22.01
CA SER A 63 -0.89 -9.20 20.97
C SER A 63 -0.21 -7.99 20.34
N GLN A 64 1.11 -8.06 20.21
CA GLN A 64 1.88 -7.10 19.42
C GLN A 64 1.67 -7.29 17.90
N GLU A 65 0.98 -8.36 17.50
CA GLU A 65 0.71 -8.72 16.11
C GLU A 65 -0.76 -8.53 15.75
N TYR A 66 -1.01 -7.90 14.61
CA TYR A 66 -2.31 -7.84 13.94
C TYR A 66 -2.24 -8.62 12.63
N ARG A 67 -3.04 -9.68 12.52
CA ARG A 67 -2.97 -10.66 11.43
C ARG A 67 -4.15 -10.51 10.47
N ILE A 68 -3.84 -10.30 9.20
CA ILE A 68 -4.80 -10.31 8.09
C ILE A 68 -4.61 -11.63 7.35
N SER A 69 -5.51 -12.60 7.57
CA SER A 69 -5.34 -13.96 7.02
C SER A 69 -5.55 -14.04 5.51
N SER A 70 -6.42 -13.21 4.94
CA SER A 70 -6.76 -13.19 3.51
C SER A 70 -7.03 -11.76 3.06
N VAL A 71 -6.02 -11.12 2.49
CA VAL A 71 -6.08 -9.74 2.03
C VAL A 71 -7.12 -9.56 0.91
N ASN A 72 -7.80 -8.41 0.93
CA ASN A 72 -8.71 -7.93 -0.11
C ASN A 72 -8.68 -6.39 -0.13
N GLU A 73 -9.53 -5.75 -0.94
CA GLU A 73 -9.55 -4.29 -1.10
C GLU A 73 -9.78 -3.53 0.21
N SER A 74 -10.63 -4.04 1.11
CA SER A 74 -10.94 -3.34 2.38
C SER A 74 -9.75 -3.29 3.34
N HIS A 75 -8.76 -4.15 3.15
CA HIS A 75 -7.54 -4.17 3.96
C HIS A 75 -6.47 -3.17 3.46
N THR A 76 -6.68 -2.52 2.32
CA THR A 76 -5.78 -1.45 1.88
C THR A 76 -5.99 -0.20 2.74
N GLY A 77 -4.93 0.52 3.05
CA GLY A 77 -5.02 1.74 3.87
C GLY A 77 -3.77 2.02 4.69
N ARG A 78 -3.86 3.09 5.49
CA ARG A 78 -2.78 3.61 6.35
C ARG A 78 -2.88 3.02 7.74
N TYR A 79 -1.93 2.18 8.13
CA TYR A 79 -1.87 1.53 9.43
C TYR A 79 -0.91 2.24 10.37
N SER A 80 -1.30 2.33 11.64
CA SER A 80 -0.44 2.77 12.75
C SER A 80 -0.81 2.02 14.02
N CYS A 81 0.08 2.04 15.00
CA CYS A 81 -0.17 1.45 16.31
C CYS A 81 0.23 2.36 17.47
N THR A 82 -0.44 2.19 18.61
CA THR A 82 -0.09 2.78 19.90
C THR A 82 -0.16 1.71 20.99
N GLY A 83 0.53 1.93 22.11
CA GLY A 83 0.48 1.09 23.29
C GLY A 83 -0.05 1.86 24.50
N ARG A 84 -0.90 1.21 25.28
CA ARG A 84 -1.24 1.61 26.66
C ARG A 84 -0.80 0.54 27.64
N GLU A 85 -0.21 0.95 28.76
CA GLU A 85 0.12 0.03 29.83
C GLU A 85 -1.15 -0.59 30.41
N THR A 86 -1.17 -1.91 30.55
CA THR A 86 -2.32 -2.61 31.13
C THR A 86 -2.37 -2.35 32.64
N GLY A 87 -3.45 -1.73 33.13
CA GLY A 87 -3.62 -1.42 34.56
C GLY A 87 -2.76 -0.25 35.07
N GLY A 88 -2.08 0.47 34.17
CA GLY A 88 -1.25 1.63 34.50
C GLY A 88 -1.69 2.91 33.79
N SER A 89 -0.83 3.93 33.82
CA SER A 89 -1.11 5.24 33.21
C SER A 89 -0.18 5.58 32.05
N ARG A 90 0.81 4.73 31.79
CA ARG A 90 1.82 4.96 30.75
C ARG A 90 1.25 4.67 29.36
N SER A 91 1.72 5.42 28.38
CA SER A 91 1.33 5.28 26.98
C SER A 91 2.53 5.54 26.08
N SER A 92 2.52 4.95 24.90
CA SER A 92 3.48 5.25 23.84
C SER A 92 3.05 6.48 23.03
N HIS A 93 3.92 6.94 22.14
CA HIS A 93 3.52 7.72 20.98
C HIS A 93 2.79 6.83 19.95
N THR A 94 2.21 7.44 18.92
CA THR A 94 1.80 6.72 17.70
C THR A 94 3.04 6.35 16.90
N SER A 95 3.04 5.14 16.32
CA SER A 95 4.05 4.71 15.37
C SER A 95 4.09 5.61 14.14
N ASP A 96 5.13 5.48 13.33
CA ASP A 96 5.04 5.92 11.94
C ASP A 96 3.97 5.09 11.19
N THR A 97 3.40 5.69 10.15
CA THR A 97 2.34 5.05 9.35
C THR A 97 2.94 4.16 8.27
N VAL A 98 2.38 2.97 8.09
CA VAL A 98 2.67 2.07 6.96
C VAL A 98 1.44 1.98 6.05
N THR A 99 1.61 1.96 4.73
CA THR A 99 0.48 1.94 3.79
C THR A 99 0.39 0.59 3.09
N LEU A 100 -0.63 -0.21 3.42
CA LEU A 100 -0.88 -1.45 2.69
C LEU A 100 -1.58 -1.16 1.36
N THR A 101 -1.01 -1.66 0.26
CA THR A 101 -1.53 -1.49 -1.10
C THR A 101 -1.66 -2.82 -1.81
N LEU A 102 -2.68 -2.96 -2.66
CA LEU A 102 -2.86 -4.16 -3.47
C LEU A 102 -1.98 -4.12 -4.72
N SER A 103 -1.19 -5.16 -4.92
CA SER A 103 -0.47 -5.43 -6.16
C SER A 103 -1.42 -5.98 -7.22
N ALA A 104 -1.39 -5.39 -8.42
CA ALA A 104 -2.14 -5.93 -9.55
C ALA A 104 -1.55 -7.27 -10.00
N PRO A 105 -2.36 -8.32 -10.24
CA PRO A 105 -1.85 -9.59 -10.73
C PRO A 105 -1.13 -9.40 -12.06
N SER A 106 0.12 -9.90 -12.12
CA SER A 106 1.02 -9.74 -13.27
C SER A 106 0.43 -10.27 -14.58
N SER A 107 -0.45 -11.26 -14.52
CA SER A 107 -1.21 -11.78 -15.67
C SER A 107 -2.07 -10.71 -16.35
N MET A 108 -2.72 -9.84 -15.58
CA MET A 108 -3.55 -8.77 -16.16
C MET A 108 -2.70 -7.74 -16.89
N VAL A 109 -1.54 -7.38 -16.33
CA VAL A 109 -0.60 -6.45 -16.96
C VAL A 109 -0.05 -7.02 -18.27
N LYS A 110 0.26 -8.32 -18.30
CA LYS A 110 0.69 -9.03 -19.52
C LYS A 110 -0.41 -9.06 -20.60
N LEU A 111 -1.66 -9.28 -20.20
CA LEU A 111 -2.80 -9.25 -21.12
C LEU A 111 -3.00 -7.85 -21.73
N LEU A 112 -2.99 -6.81 -20.90
CA LEU A 112 -3.15 -5.43 -21.37
C LEU A 112 -2.03 -4.99 -22.30
N SER A 113 -0.77 -5.28 -21.95
CA SER A 113 0.39 -4.95 -22.79
C SER A 113 0.36 -5.69 -24.14
N SER A 114 0.00 -6.98 -24.15
CA SER A 114 -0.20 -7.76 -25.37
C SER A 114 -1.30 -7.16 -26.27
N MET A 115 -2.44 -6.77 -25.68
CA MET A 115 -3.54 -6.14 -26.42
C MET A 115 -3.15 -4.79 -27.03
N LEU A 116 -2.41 -3.96 -26.30
CA LEU A 116 -1.90 -2.69 -26.84
C LEU A 116 -0.93 -2.92 -28.02
N ALA A 117 -0.03 -3.89 -27.90
CA ALA A 117 0.91 -4.22 -28.97
C ALA A 117 0.19 -4.73 -30.24
N ALA A 118 -0.78 -5.65 -30.07
CA ALA A 118 -1.58 -6.16 -31.18
C ALA A 118 -2.41 -5.04 -31.85
N SER A 119 -3.00 -4.15 -31.05
CA SER A 119 -3.77 -3.00 -31.56
C SER A 119 -2.89 -2.07 -32.40
N LEU A 120 -1.70 -1.70 -31.91
CA LEU A 120 -0.75 -0.87 -32.65
C LEU A 120 -0.30 -1.55 -33.95
N TYR A 121 -0.03 -2.85 -33.92
CA TYR A 121 0.37 -3.61 -35.10
C TYR A 121 -0.72 -3.62 -36.18
N LEU A 122 -1.99 -3.83 -35.79
CA LEU A 122 -3.12 -3.78 -36.70
C LEU A 122 -3.31 -2.38 -37.31
N LEU A 123 -3.19 -1.32 -36.50
CA LEU A 123 -3.29 0.05 -36.98
C LEU A 123 -2.21 0.37 -38.03
N VAL A 124 -0.96 0.00 -37.77
CA VAL A 124 0.15 0.19 -38.74
C VAL A 124 -0.10 -0.60 -40.02
N SER A 125 -0.55 -1.84 -39.90
CA SER A 125 -0.85 -2.71 -41.05
C SER A 125 -1.97 -2.13 -41.92
N ILE A 126 -3.02 -1.58 -41.32
CA ILE A 126 -4.13 -0.92 -42.05
C ILE A 126 -3.62 0.34 -42.76
N ILE A 127 -2.81 1.17 -42.10
CA ILE A 127 -2.24 2.39 -42.70
C ILE A 127 -1.37 2.04 -43.91
N LEU A 128 -0.51 1.02 -43.78
CA LEU A 128 0.32 0.54 -44.89
C LEU A 128 -0.53 -0.03 -46.02
N GLY A 129 -1.55 -0.85 -45.69
CA GLY A 129 -2.48 -1.41 -46.67
C GLY A 129 -3.24 -0.34 -47.45
N VAL A 130 -3.76 0.69 -46.78
CA VAL A 130 -4.45 1.82 -47.43
C VAL A 130 -3.50 2.64 -48.30
N LYS A 131 -2.25 2.88 -47.85
CA LYS A 131 -1.24 3.57 -48.68
C LYS A 131 -0.91 2.76 -49.93
N PHE A 132 -0.70 1.45 -49.78
CA PHE A 132 -0.41 0.55 -50.90
C PHE A 132 -1.58 0.49 -51.88
N TYR A 133 -2.81 0.36 -51.37
CA TYR A 133 -4.02 0.38 -52.18
C TYR A 133 -4.15 1.67 -53.00
N ARG A 134 -3.96 2.83 -52.36
CA ARG A 134 -4.00 4.13 -53.06
C ARG A 134 -2.92 4.24 -54.13
N ALA A 135 -1.69 3.82 -53.83
CA ALA A 135 -0.60 3.82 -54.80
C ALA A 135 -0.95 2.95 -56.01
N HIS A 136 -1.42 1.72 -55.81
CA HIS A 136 -1.76 0.80 -56.89
C HIS A 136 -2.93 1.30 -57.76
N VAL A 137 -3.98 1.87 -57.15
CA VAL A 137 -5.11 2.46 -57.89
C VAL A 137 -4.63 3.65 -58.72
N GLN A 138 -3.75 4.49 -58.18
CA GLN A 138 -3.15 5.58 -58.96
C GLN A 138 -2.35 5.05 -60.15
N THR A 139 -1.50 4.03 -59.99
CA THR A 139 -0.76 3.41 -61.10
C THR A 139 -1.70 2.81 -62.16
N GLY A 140 -2.81 2.22 -61.75
CA GLY A 140 -3.84 1.70 -62.66
C GLY A 140 -4.62 2.79 -63.39
N GLN A 141 -4.81 3.97 -62.79
CA GLN A 141 -5.48 5.10 -63.41
C GLN A 141 -4.60 5.82 -64.44
N TYR A 142 -3.27 5.87 -64.24
CA TYR A 142 -2.31 6.45 -65.19
C TYR A 142 -2.09 5.56 -66.42
N ALA A 143 -2.22 4.24 -66.27
CA ALA A 143 -2.08 3.29 -67.39
C ALA A 143 -3.27 3.30 -68.37
N VAL A 144 -4.40 3.93 -68.02
CA VAL A 144 -5.62 3.97 -68.87
C VAL A 144 -5.73 5.30 -69.65
N THR A 145 -4.84 6.26 -69.42
CA THR A 145 -4.80 7.56 -70.13
C THR A 145 -3.76 7.63 -71.25
N GLU A 146 -3.09 6.52 -71.58
CA GLU A 146 -2.10 6.40 -72.67
C GLU A 146 -2.59 5.51 -73.83
N GLU A 147 -3.89 5.52 -74.13
CA GLU A 147 -4.45 5.02 -75.42
C GLU A 147 -5.27 6.10 -76.12
#